data_AF-A0A7W3THT3-F1
#
_entry.id   AF-A0A7W3THT3-F1
#
_cell.length_a   1.000
_cell.length_b   1.000
_cell.length_c   1.000
_cell.angle_alpha   90.00
_cell.angle_beta   90.00
_cell.angle_gamma   90.00
#
_symmetry.space_group_name_H-M   'P 1'
#
loop_
_entity.id
_entity.type
_entity.pdbx_description
1 polymer ?
#
loop_
_entity_poly.entity_id
_entity_poly.type
_entity_poly.pdbx_seq_one_letter_code
_entity_poly.pdbx_strand_id
1 'polypeptide(L)'
;MTKRWAGLMGLRAGSVARAEDLLTACVRECARHVAASEDRPGPEQRRLVAAVGELVVRHTDLRPSEDDCFESLLEVGRRALDAGEVRLARRLADSAVALRSRSAEAWHLRGRALERLGRAGEAEQAFTRSRGIESRTARPAAV
;
A
#
# COMPACT_ATOMS: atom_id res chain seq x y z
N MET A 1 -36.49 -16.25 -17.39
CA MET A 1 -36.19 -15.22 -16.35
C MET A 1 -35.46 -15.91 -15.22
N THR A 2 -34.23 -15.63 -14.78
CA THR A 2 -33.13 -14.76 -15.18
C THR A 2 -31.87 -15.47 -14.68
N LYS A 3 -30.97 -15.84 -15.60
CA LYS A 3 -29.62 -16.34 -15.29
C LYS A 3 -28.78 -15.16 -14.82
N ARG A 4 -28.14 -15.20 -13.63
CA ARG A 4 -27.05 -14.26 -13.26
C ARG A 4 -26.32 -14.58 -11.95
N TRP A 5 -25.80 -15.80 -11.76
CA TRP A 5 -24.85 -16.07 -10.66
C TRP A 5 -23.73 -17.00 -11.15
N ALA A 6 -22.91 -16.48 -12.07
CA ALA A 6 -21.66 -17.11 -12.45
C ALA A 6 -20.65 -15.99 -12.78
N GLY A 7 -19.69 -15.79 -11.89
CA GLY A 7 -18.59 -14.83 -12.04
C GLY A 7 -18.45 -13.94 -10.81
N LEU A 8 -17.27 -14.00 -10.17
CA LEU A 8 -16.80 -13.22 -9.02
C LEU A 8 -16.87 -13.84 -7.61
N MET A 9 -16.89 -15.17 -7.50
CA MET A 9 -16.40 -15.85 -6.29
C MET A 9 -14.98 -16.34 -6.53
N GLY A 10 -14.01 -15.41 -6.54
CA GLY A 10 -12.63 -15.75 -6.88
C GLY A 10 -11.57 -14.71 -6.53
N LEU A 11 -11.88 -13.61 -5.86
CA LEU A 11 -10.85 -12.94 -5.06
C LEU A 11 -10.61 -13.87 -3.87
N ARG A 12 -9.39 -14.38 -3.71
CA ARG A 12 -9.03 -15.26 -2.59
C ARG A 12 -9.56 -14.58 -1.32
N ALA A 13 -10.55 -15.17 -0.64
CA ALA A 13 -11.10 -14.58 0.58
C ALA A 13 -9.98 -14.23 1.60
N GLY A 14 -8.86 -14.95 1.55
CA GLY A 14 -7.65 -14.66 2.32
C GLY A 14 -6.81 -13.45 1.88
N SER A 15 -6.89 -12.93 0.65
CA SER A 15 -6.20 -11.68 0.27
C SER A 15 -6.96 -10.44 0.73
N VAL A 16 -8.30 -10.50 0.69
CA VAL A 16 -9.17 -9.40 1.16
C VAL A 16 -9.16 -9.34 2.69
N ALA A 17 -9.33 -10.47 3.38
CA ALA A 17 -9.21 -10.52 4.85
C ALA A 17 -7.82 -10.09 5.33
N ARG A 18 -6.75 -10.47 4.62
CA ARG A 18 -5.40 -10.02 4.93
C ARG A 18 -5.22 -8.51 4.69
N ALA A 19 -5.86 -7.94 3.66
CA ALA A 19 -5.88 -6.50 3.45
C ALA A 19 -6.62 -5.78 4.59
N GLU A 20 -7.78 -6.27 5.02
CA GLU A 20 -8.53 -5.75 6.17
C GLU A 20 -7.73 -5.82 7.49
N ASP A 21 -7.03 -6.93 7.75
CA ASP A 21 -6.14 -7.07 8.90
C ASP A 21 -4.97 -6.08 8.87
N LEU A 22 -4.39 -5.87 7.68
CA LEU A 22 -3.32 -4.90 7.46
C LEU A 22 -3.82 -3.47 7.67
N LEU A 23 -5.04 -3.14 7.25
CA LEU A 23 -5.69 -1.85 7.48
C LEU A 23 -5.93 -1.60 8.95
N THR A 24 -6.46 -2.60 9.65
CA THR A 24 -6.67 -2.56 11.10
C THR A 24 -5.34 -2.32 11.84
N ALA A 25 -4.25 -2.97 11.40
CA ALA A 25 -2.92 -2.74 11.95
C ALA A 25 -2.41 -1.32 11.67
N CYS A 26 -2.62 -0.80 10.46
CA CYS A 26 -2.21 0.56 10.07
C CYS A 26 -2.94 1.63 10.88
N VAL A 27 -4.26 1.50 11.04
CA VAL A 27 -5.10 2.40 11.85
C VAL A 27 -4.62 2.39 13.30
N ARG A 28 -4.38 1.21 13.87
CA ARG A 28 -3.87 1.08 15.25
C ARG A 28 -2.52 1.74 15.44
N GLU A 29 -1.64 1.63 14.47
CA GLU A 29 -0.29 2.21 14.58
C GLU A 29 -0.29 3.72 14.41
N CYS A 30 -1.09 4.24 13.47
CA CYS A 30 -1.33 5.68 13.36
C CYS A 30 -1.98 6.23 14.64
N ALA A 31 -2.97 5.52 15.20
CA ALA A 31 -3.62 5.90 16.45
C ALA A 31 -2.64 5.90 17.64
N ARG A 32 -1.76 4.90 17.74
CA ARG A 32 -0.70 4.87 18.77
C ARG A 32 0.26 6.04 18.63
N HIS A 33 0.64 6.39 17.40
CA HIS A 33 1.55 7.50 17.17
C HIS A 33 0.94 8.86 17.51
N VAL A 34 -0.31 9.09 17.10
CA VAL A 34 -1.07 10.29 17.47
C VAL A 34 -1.30 10.35 18.99
N ALA A 35 -1.56 9.21 19.63
CA ALA A 35 -1.71 9.13 21.08
C ALA A 35 -0.39 9.34 21.84
N ALA A 36 0.75 9.01 21.23
CA ALA A 36 2.07 9.19 21.81
C ALA A 36 2.64 10.61 21.57
N SER A 37 2.09 11.39 20.64
CA SER A 37 2.49 12.78 20.43
C SER A 37 1.79 13.71 21.43
N GLU A 38 2.55 14.27 22.38
CA GLU A 38 2.02 15.28 23.32
C GLU A 38 1.80 16.65 22.63
N ASP A 39 2.43 16.87 21.48
CA ASP A 39 2.34 18.09 20.69
C ASP A 39 1.27 18.04 19.60
N ARG A 40 0.85 19.24 19.16
CA ARG A 40 -0.09 19.38 18.03
C ARG A 40 0.52 18.72 16.79
N PRO A 41 -0.13 17.69 16.20
CA PRO A 41 0.45 16.93 15.10
C PRO A 41 0.81 17.85 13.94
N GLY A 42 2.03 17.69 13.41
CA GLY A 42 2.53 18.44 12.27
C GLY A 42 1.65 18.27 11.02
N PRO A 43 1.79 19.15 10.00
CA PRO A 43 0.96 19.09 8.79
C PRO A 43 1.05 17.76 8.06
N GLU A 44 2.21 17.10 8.05
CA GLU A 44 2.41 15.79 7.43
C GLU A 44 1.69 14.67 8.20
N GLN A 45 1.78 14.71 9.53
CA GLN A 45 1.07 13.78 10.42
C GLN A 45 -0.45 13.87 10.23
N ARG A 46 -1.00 15.10 10.14
CA ARG A 46 -2.43 15.33 9.88
C ARG A 46 -2.86 14.79 8.52
N ARG A 47 -2.03 14.98 7.48
CA ARG A 47 -2.28 14.43 6.14
C ARG A 47 -2.26 12.90 6.13
N LEU A 48 -1.35 12.28 6.89
CA LEU A 48 -1.30 10.82 7.05
C LEU A 48 -2.57 10.29 7.74
N VAL A 49 -2.98 10.90 8.86
CA VAL A 49 -4.19 10.49 9.58
C VAL A 49 -5.43 10.63 8.72
N ALA A 50 -5.56 11.74 7.99
CA ALA A 50 -6.68 11.94 7.05
C ALA A 50 -6.70 10.89 5.94
N ALA A 51 -5.54 10.58 5.36
CA ALA A 51 -5.40 9.55 4.32
C ALA A 51 -5.80 8.16 4.81
N VAL A 52 -5.42 7.81 6.05
CA VAL A 52 -5.80 6.54 6.67
C VAL A 52 -7.30 6.50 6.95
N GLY A 53 -7.89 7.60 7.42
CA GLY A 53 -9.34 7.71 7.60
C GLY A 53 -10.10 7.52 6.29
N GLU A 54 -9.66 8.15 5.22
CA GLU A 54 -10.27 8.03 3.90
C GLU A 54 -10.17 6.59 3.34
N LEU A 55 -9.01 5.95 3.53
CA LEU A 55 -8.81 4.55 3.18
C LEU A 55 -9.79 3.62 3.93
N VAL A 56 -9.99 3.83 5.23
CA VAL A 56 -10.93 3.04 6.06
C VAL A 56 -12.37 3.22 5.58
N VAL A 57 -12.80 4.46 5.33
CA VAL A 57 -14.16 4.76 4.83
C VAL A 57 -14.40 4.07 3.50
N ARG A 58 -13.47 4.19 2.54
CA ARG A 58 -13.58 3.54 1.22
C ARG A 58 -13.64 2.01 1.32
N HIS A 59 -12.98 1.39 2.30
CA HIS A 59 -12.98 -0.08 2.45
C HIS A 59 -14.12 -0.63 3.30
N THR A 60 -14.73 0.18 4.16
CA THR A 60 -15.84 -0.27 5.02
C THR A 60 -17.19 -0.12 4.32
N ASP A 61 -17.36 0.91 3.48
CA ASP A 61 -18.64 1.23 2.83
C ASP A 61 -18.79 0.67 1.41
N LEU A 62 -17.69 0.27 0.77
CA LEU A 62 -17.68 -0.29 -0.58
C LEU A 62 -16.96 -1.62 -0.54
N ARG A 63 -17.47 -2.64 -1.26
CA ARG A 63 -16.66 -3.80 -1.64
C ARG A 63 -15.56 -3.26 -2.56
N PRO A 64 -14.34 -3.02 -2.07
CA PRO A 64 -13.39 -2.22 -2.80
C PRO A 64 -12.87 -3.07 -3.97
N SER A 65 -12.70 -2.44 -5.13
CA SER A 65 -12.03 -3.12 -6.22
C SER A 65 -10.57 -3.35 -5.83
N GLU A 66 -9.95 -4.43 -6.34
CA GLU A 66 -8.52 -4.69 -6.10
C GLU A 66 -7.66 -3.49 -6.51
N ASP A 67 -8.13 -2.74 -7.51
CA ASP A 67 -7.50 -1.54 -8.03
C ASP A 67 -7.55 -0.39 -7.02
N ASP A 68 -8.71 -0.12 -6.42
CA ASP A 68 -8.86 0.93 -5.40
C ASP A 68 -8.07 0.62 -4.13
N CYS A 69 -8.06 -0.66 -3.71
CA CYS A 69 -7.21 -1.14 -2.62
C CYS A 69 -5.73 -0.84 -2.89
N PHE A 70 -5.27 -1.21 -4.08
CA PHE A 70 -3.89 -1.05 -4.47
C PHE A 70 -3.46 0.42 -4.49
N GLU A 71 -4.23 1.28 -5.16
CA GLU A 71 -3.92 2.72 -5.25
C GLU A 71 -3.88 3.36 -3.87
N SER A 72 -4.84 3.01 -3.02
CA SER A 72 -4.91 3.57 -1.66
C SER A 72 -3.72 3.11 -0.80
N LEU A 73 -3.26 1.86 -0.93
CA LEU A 73 -2.05 1.37 -0.24
C LEU A 73 -0.80 2.16 -0.67
N LEU A 74 -0.65 2.46 -1.96
CA LEU A 74 0.47 3.26 -2.47
C LEU A 74 0.42 4.71 -1.99
N GLU A 75 -0.77 5.31 -2.00
CA GLU A 75 -0.98 6.68 -1.54
C GLU A 75 -0.66 6.84 -0.05
N VAL A 76 -1.19 5.96 0.81
CA VAL A 76 -0.90 6.01 2.25
C VAL A 76 0.56 5.67 2.52
N GLY A 77 1.15 4.72 1.80
CA GLY A 77 2.55 4.37 1.98
C GLY A 77 3.51 5.52 1.64
N ARG A 78 3.21 6.33 0.61
CA ARG A 78 3.96 7.56 0.30
C ARG A 78 3.85 8.59 1.42
N ARG A 79 2.62 8.85 1.89
CA ARG A 79 2.39 9.78 3.01
C ARG A 79 3.06 9.32 4.30
N ALA A 80 3.14 8.01 4.53
CA ALA A 80 3.85 7.44 5.66
C ALA A 80 5.36 7.66 5.56
N LEU A 81 5.94 7.58 4.35
CA LEU A 81 7.34 7.99 4.15
C LEU A 81 7.51 9.47 4.43
N ASP A 82 6.66 10.34 3.91
CA ASP A 82 6.82 11.79 4.12
C ASP A 82 6.74 12.13 5.62
N ALA A 83 5.80 11.53 6.35
CA ALA A 83 5.66 11.69 7.80
C ALA A 83 6.77 11.02 8.65
N GLY A 84 7.75 10.35 8.03
CA GLY A 84 8.83 9.67 8.76
C GLY A 84 8.46 8.30 9.33
N GLU A 85 7.23 7.82 9.09
CA GLU A 85 6.72 6.53 9.55
C GLU A 85 7.21 5.37 8.67
N VAL A 86 8.53 5.15 8.68
CA VAL A 86 9.20 4.22 7.77
C VAL A 86 8.75 2.76 7.97
N ARG A 87 8.44 2.36 9.21
CA ARG A 87 7.96 1.00 9.50
C ARG A 87 6.59 0.75 8.89
N LEU A 88 5.70 1.73 8.97
CA LEU A 88 4.36 1.67 8.37
C LEU A 88 4.46 1.66 6.84
N ALA A 89 5.26 2.56 6.27
CA ALA A 89 5.49 2.62 4.83
C ALA A 89 5.98 1.28 4.26
N ARG A 90 6.90 0.60 4.96
CA ARG A 90 7.38 -0.73 4.55
C ARG A 90 6.24 -1.75 4.51
N ARG A 91 5.41 -1.83 5.56
CA ARG A 91 4.28 -2.78 5.59
C ARG A 91 3.27 -2.50 4.49
N LEU A 92 2.96 -1.24 4.23
CA LEU A 92 2.06 -0.84 3.14
C LEU A 92 2.63 -1.22 1.78
N ALA A 93 3.93 -0.99 1.56
CA ALA A 93 4.61 -1.40 0.34
C ALA A 93 4.65 -2.93 0.16
N ASP A 94 4.92 -3.68 1.23
CA ASP A 94 4.88 -5.15 1.23
C ASP A 94 3.49 -5.67 0.82
N SER A 95 2.45 -5.00 1.31
CA SER A 95 1.05 -5.31 1.02
C SER A 95 0.68 -4.98 -0.43
N ALA A 96 1.10 -3.81 -0.93
CA ALA A 96 0.92 -3.41 -2.33
C ALA A 96 1.61 -4.40 -3.28
N VAL A 97 2.84 -4.84 -2.97
CA VAL A 97 3.57 -5.86 -3.73
C VAL A 97 2.87 -7.22 -3.69
N ALA A 98 2.30 -7.61 -2.54
CA ALA A 98 1.55 -8.86 -2.43
C ALA A 98 0.25 -8.85 -3.25
N LEU A 99 -0.40 -7.68 -3.33
CA LEU A 99 -1.60 -7.48 -4.15
C LEU A 99 -1.24 -7.48 -5.64
N ARG A 100 -0.25 -6.68 -6.05
CA ARG A 100 0.22 -6.58 -7.43
C ARG A 100 1.74 -6.69 -7.53
N SER A 101 2.20 -7.93 -7.64
CA SER A 101 3.64 -8.25 -7.75
C SER A 101 4.32 -7.69 -9.01
N ARG A 102 3.53 -7.32 -10.03
CA ARG A 102 4.01 -6.74 -11.30
C ARG A 102 3.90 -5.21 -11.35
N SER A 103 3.65 -4.54 -10.23
CA SER A 103 3.68 -3.07 -10.18
C SER A 103 5.08 -2.57 -9.85
N ALA A 104 5.67 -1.78 -10.76
CA ALA A 104 6.94 -1.11 -10.50
C ALA A 104 6.84 -0.14 -9.32
N GLU A 105 5.76 0.67 -9.26
CA GLU A 105 5.56 1.66 -8.21
C GLU A 105 5.53 1.03 -6.81
N ALA A 106 4.91 -0.15 -6.65
CA ALA A 106 4.91 -0.88 -5.37
C ALA A 106 6.32 -1.34 -4.96
N TRP A 107 7.13 -1.84 -5.90
CA TRP A 107 8.52 -2.20 -5.65
C TRP A 107 9.40 -0.98 -5.35
N HIS A 108 9.17 0.14 -6.04
CA HIS A 108 9.85 1.39 -5.78
C HIS A 108 9.56 1.94 -4.38
N LEU A 109 8.28 1.93 -3.97
CA LEU A 109 7.85 2.34 -2.63
C LEU A 109 8.50 1.47 -1.54
N ARG A 110 8.58 0.16 -1.79
CA ARG A 110 9.27 -0.79 -0.91
C ARG A 110 10.75 -0.45 -0.80
N GLY A 111 11.41 -0.14 -1.91
CA GLY A 111 12.82 0.27 -1.95
C GLY A 111 13.08 1.51 -1.09
N ARG A 112 12.27 2.57 -1.28
CA ARG A 112 12.37 3.81 -0.47
C ARG A 112 12.18 3.54 1.02
N ALA A 113 11.23 2.68 1.40
CA ALA A 113 11.03 2.32 2.80
C ALA A 113 12.21 1.54 3.39
N LEU A 114 12.82 0.64 2.61
CA LEU A 114 13.98 -0.15 3.05
C LEU A 114 15.25 0.71 3.17
N GLU A 115 15.44 1.65 2.25
CA GLU A 115 16.55 2.61 2.28
C GLU A 115 16.48 3.46 3.55
N ARG A 116 15.30 4.02 3.87
CA ARG A 116 15.09 4.78 5.11
C ARG A 116 15.22 3.95 6.39
N LEU A 117 15.13 2.61 6.31
CA LEU A 117 15.41 1.69 7.42
C LEU A 117 16.90 1.30 7.51
N GLY A 118 17.75 1.79 6.62
CA GLY A 118 19.17 1.42 6.56
C GLY A 118 19.43 0.04 5.93
N ARG A 119 18.43 -0.58 5.31
CA ARG A 119 18.55 -1.92 4.68
C ARG A 119 18.91 -1.79 3.20
N ALA A 120 20.05 -1.18 2.92
CA ALA A 120 20.49 -0.83 1.56
C ALA A 120 20.47 -2.01 0.58
N GLY A 121 20.97 -3.19 0.98
CA GLY A 121 21.02 -4.37 0.10
C GLY A 121 19.64 -4.88 -0.35
N GLU A 122 18.61 -4.71 0.48
CA GLU A 122 17.24 -5.08 0.09
C GLU A 122 16.54 -3.96 -0.68
N ALA A 123 16.90 -2.70 -0.41
CA ALA A 123 16.42 -1.56 -1.18
C ALA A 123 16.88 -1.66 -2.64
N GLU A 124 18.16 -1.97 -2.88
CA GLU A 124 18.70 -2.18 -4.22
C GLU A 124 18.00 -3.31 -4.97
N GLN A 125 17.72 -4.43 -4.29
CA GLN A 125 16.95 -5.53 -4.89
C GLN A 125 15.53 -5.08 -5.28
N ALA A 126 14.87 -4.30 -4.43
CA ALA A 126 13.53 -3.77 -4.71
C ALA A 126 13.55 -2.79 -5.88
N PHE A 127 14.52 -1.88 -5.95
CA PHE A 127 14.67 -0.96 -7.07
C PHE A 127 15.03 -1.68 -8.38
N THR A 128 15.87 -2.70 -8.31
CA THR A 128 16.21 -3.54 -9.47
C THR A 128 14.97 -4.24 -10.03
N ARG A 129 14.11 -4.78 -9.14
CA ARG A 129 12.81 -5.36 -9.54
C ARG A 129 11.90 -4.33 -10.19
N SER A 130 11.80 -3.13 -9.61
CA SER A 130 11.01 -2.02 -10.18
C SER A 130 11.44 -1.68 -11.60
N ARG A 131 12.74 -1.43 -11.80
CA ARG A 131 13.31 -1.11 -13.11
C ARG A 131 13.15 -2.25 -14.12
N GLY A 132 13.28 -3.49 -13.67
CA GLY A 132 13.07 -4.67 -14.52
C GLY A 132 11.63 -4.85 -14.97
N ILE A 133 10.66 -4.33 -14.21
CA ILE A 133 9.24 -4.30 -14.59
C ILE A 133 9.00 -3.15 -15.58
N GLU A 134 9.46 -1.94 -15.28
CA GLU A 134 9.35 -0.76 -16.16
C GLU A 134 9.96 -1.01 -17.53
N SER A 135 11.17 -1.59 -17.57
CA SER A 135 11.85 -1.93 -18.82
C SER A 135 11.06 -2.94 -19.65
N ARG A 136 10.31 -3.84 -19.00
CA ARG A 136 9.48 -4.85 -19.67
C ARG A 136 8.16 -4.28 -20.17
N THR A 137 7.61 -3.28 -19.49
CA THR A 137 6.40 -2.57 -19.92
C THR A 137 6.71 -1.53 -20.99
N ALA A 138 7.88 -0.89 -20.93
CA ALA A 138 8.33 0.14 -21.87
C ALA A 138 8.84 -0.42 -23.21
N ARG A 139 9.11 -1.72 -23.30
CA ARG A 139 9.40 -2.37 -24.58
C ARG A 139 8.05 -2.73 -25.23
N PRO A 140 7.52 -1.93 -26.17
CA PRO A 140 6.34 -2.36 -26.91
C PRO A 140 6.67 -3.69 -27.57
N ALA A 141 5.72 -4.63 -27.52
CA ALA A 141 5.83 -5.86 -28.29
C ALA A 141 6.07 -5.45 -29.74
N ALA A 142 7.30 -5.64 -30.24
CA ALA A 142 7.59 -5.45 -31.65
C ALA A 142 6.73 -6.46 -32.40
N VAL A 143 5.70 -5.95 -33.07
CA VAL A 143 4.90 -6.66 -34.08
C VAL A 143 5.64 -6.58 -35.40
#